data_AF-A0A448NRY2-F1
#
_entry.id   AF-A0A448NRY2-F1
#
_cell.length_a   1.000
_cell.length_b   1.000
_cell.length_c   1.000
_cell.angle_alpha   90.00
_cell.angle_beta   90.00
_cell.angle_gamma   90.00
#
_symmetry.space_group_name_H-M   'P 1'
#
loop_
_entity.id
_entity.type
_entity.pdbx_description
1 polymer ?
#
loop_
_entity_poly.entity_id
_entity_poly.type
_entity_poly.pdbx_seq_one_letter_code
_entity_poly.pdbx_strand_id
1 'polypeptide(L)'
;MNNKIFYYIACIYLIINGSGALLKLVLIKNNEILNNPSESLTYKIGLVLGMIVQVLICFGLVKIIFQKFIMKKSLKELKSIETI
;
A
#
# COMPACT_ATOMS: atom_id res chain seq x y z
N MET A 1 2.38 2.26 24.69
CA MET A 1 3.12 2.08 23.42
C MET A 1 2.85 3.29 22.54
N ASN A 2 3.89 3.97 22.05
CA ASN A 2 3.78 5.30 21.44
C ASN A 2 2.88 5.25 20.19
N ASN A 3 1.74 5.96 20.16
CA ASN A 3 0.80 5.96 19.02
C ASN A 3 1.50 6.25 17.67
N LYS A 4 2.59 7.03 17.68
CA LYS A 4 3.45 7.26 16.51
C LYS A 4 4.04 5.94 15.98
N ILE A 5 4.62 5.10 16.83
CA ILE A 5 5.22 3.80 16.47
C ILE A 5 4.17 2.88 15.84
N PHE A 6 2.95 2.86 16.39
CA PHE A 6 1.85 2.10 15.83
C PHE A 6 1.52 2.52 14.38
N TYR A 7 1.41 3.82 14.09
CA TYR A 7 1.16 4.30 12.73
C TYR A 7 2.33 4.02 11.77
N TYR A 8 3.57 4.06 12.25
CA TYR A 8 4.73 3.67 11.44
C TYR A 8 4.71 2.17 11.10
N ILE A 9 4.43 1.31 12.07
CA ILE A 9 4.31 -0.15 11.85
C ILE A 9 3.16 -0.43 10.87
N ALA A 10 2.02 0.25 11.02
CA ALA A 10 0.89 0.11 10.10
C ALA A 10 1.27 0.51 8.65
N CYS A 11 2.01 1.61 8.46
CA CYS A 11 2.51 2.00 7.15
C CYS A 11 3.47 0.96 6.56
N ILE A 12 4.41 0.43 7.36
CA ILE A 12 5.36 -0.60 6.91
C ILE A 12 4.60 -1.86 6.45
N TYR A 13 3.61 -2.29 7.23
CA TYR A 13 2.77 -3.45 6.90
C TYR A 13 2.02 -3.25 5.58
N LEU A 14 1.41 -2.08 5.39
CA LEU A 14 0.71 -1.74 4.15
C LEU A 14 1.65 -1.66 2.94
N ILE A 15 2.87 -1.15 3.12
CA ILE A 15 3.89 -1.10 2.06
C ILE A 15 4.31 -2.52 1.66
N ILE A 16 4.57 -3.41 2.63
CA ILE A 16 4.94 -4.80 2.34
C ILE A 16 3.82 -5.51 1.57
N ASN A 17 2.57 -5.38 2.01
CA ASN A 17 1.42 -5.99 1.34
C ASN A 17 1.18 -5.42 -0.06
N GLY A 18 1.28 -4.09 -0.24
CA GLY A 18 1.15 -3.44 -1.54
C GLY A 18 2.27 -3.85 -2.50
N SER A 19 3.51 -3.92 -2.00
CA SER A 19 4.68 -4.33 -2.80
C SER A 19 4.62 -5.80 -3.18
N GLY A 20 4.11 -6.67 -2.29
CA GLY A 20 3.88 -8.09 -2.58
C GLY A 20 2.84 -8.31 -3.68
N ALA A 21 1.75 -7.52 -3.69
CA ALA A 21 0.77 -7.54 -4.77
C ALA A 21 1.36 -7.04 -6.11
N LEU A 22 2.22 -6.02 -6.05
CA LEU A 22 2.97 -5.52 -7.21
C LEU A 22 3.93 -6.57 -7.78
N LEU A 23 4.65 -7.30 -6.92
CA LEU A 23 5.53 -8.39 -7.33
C LEU A 23 4.73 -9.48 -8.06
N LYS A 24 3.57 -9.87 -7.52
CA LYS A 24 2.66 -10.83 -8.17
C LYS A 24 2.17 -10.34 -9.53
N LEU A 25 1.84 -9.06 -9.66
CA LEU A 25 1.48 -8.46 -10.96
C LEU A 25 2.63 -8.52 -11.97
N VAL A 26 3.87 -8.26 -11.55
CA VAL A 26 5.06 -8.37 -12.42
C VAL A 26 5.33 -9.82 -12.81
N LEU A 27 5.13 -10.77 -11.89
CA LEU A 27 5.27 -12.21 -12.18
C LEU A 27 4.19 -12.72 -13.15
N ILE A 28 2.96 -12.20 -13.05
CA ILE A 28 1.88 -12.50 -14.01
C ILE A 28 2.23 -11.99 -15.41
N LYS A 29 2.80 -10.80 -15.51
CA LYS A 29 3.32 -10.24 -16.77
C LYS A 29 4.44 -11.11 -17.37
N ASN A 30 5.19 -11.85 -16.54
CA ASN A 30 6.40 -12.58 -16.89
C ASN A 30 6.25 -14.12 -17.05
N ASN A 31 5.05 -14.65 -17.36
CA ASN A 31 4.80 -15.99 -17.95
C ASN A 31 4.20 -17.18 -17.14
N GLU A 32 3.67 -17.07 -15.91
CA GLU A 32 3.12 -18.28 -15.24
C GLU A 32 1.59 -18.40 -15.18
N ILE A 33 0.85 -17.31 -14.96
CA ILE A 33 -0.59 -17.40 -14.65
C ILE A 33 -1.48 -17.22 -15.89
N LEU A 34 -1.04 -16.44 -16.88
CA LEU A 34 -1.83 -16.20 -18.11
C LEU A 34 -1.88 -17.41 -19.05
N ASN A 35 -0.90 -18.30 -18.99
CA ASN A 35 -0.80 -19.46 -19.87
C ASN A 35 -1.54 -20.70 -19.35
N ASN A 36 -2.16 -20.66 -18.17
CA ASN A 36 -2.91 -21.80 -17.67
C ASN A 36 -4.22 -21.94 -18.47
N PRO A 37 -4.41 -22.99 -19.28
CA PRO A 37 -5.55 -23.10 -20.20
C PRO A 37 -6.86 -23.48 -19.50
N SER A 38 -6.79 -23.86 -18.22
CA SER A 38 -7.93 -24.24 -17.37
C SER A 38 -8.73 -23.05 -16.81
N GLU A 39 -8.20 -21.83 -16.90
CA GLU A 39 -8.84 -20.64 -16.34
C GLU A 39 -9.45 -19.75 -17.43
N SER A 40 -10.70 -19.32 -17.22
CA SER A 40 -11.41 -18.43 -18.14
C SER A 40 -10.75 -17.05 -18.25
N LEU A 41 -10.86 -16.42 -19.42
CA LEU A 41 -10.36 -15.06 -19.65
C LEU A 41 -10.91 -14.07 -18.61
N THR A 42 -12.18 -14.21 -18.23
CA THR A 42 -12.85 -13.38 -17.22
C THR A 42 -12.20 -13.52 -15.85
N TYR A 43 -11.82 -14.73 -15.45
CA TYR A 43 -11.12 -14.97 -14.18
C TYR A 43 -9.76 -14.27 -14.16
N LYS A 44 -8.99 -14.38 -15.27
CA LYS A 44 -7.67 -13.75 -15.39
C LYS A 44 -7.75 -12.22 -15.29
N ILE A 45 -8.74 -11.61 -15.96
CA ILE A 45 -8.98 -10.16 -15.90
C ILE A 45 -9.40 -9.75 -14.48
N GLY A 46 -10.31 -10.50 -13.85
CA GLY A 46 -10.77 -10.24 -12.49
C GLY A 46 -9.64 -10.32 -11.46
N LEU A 47 -8.75 -11.29 -11.61
CA LEU A 47 -7.57 -11.48 -10.77
C LEU A 47 -6.61 -10.28 -10.89
N VAL A 48 -6.27 -9.86 -12.11
CA VAL A 48 -5.40 -8.69 -12.37
C VAL A 48 -6.02 -7.41 -11.79
N LEU A 49 -7.30 -7.16 -12.06
CA LEU A 49 -8.02 -6.00 -11.52
C LEU A 49 -8.04 -6.01 -9.98
N GLY A 50 -8.29 -7.17 -9.37
CA GLY A 50 -8.29 -7.32 -7.91
C GLY A 50 -6.95 -6.94 -7.28
N MET A 51 -5.83 -7.35 -7.88
CA MET A 51 -4.50 -6.97 -7.40
C MET A 51 -4.19 -5.49 -7.61
N ILE A 52 -4.60 -4.89 -8.73
CA ILE A 52 -4.43 -3.45 -8.96
C ILE A 52 -5.19 -2.65 -7.89
N VAL A 53 -6.43 -3.03 -7.60
CA VAL A 53 -7.24 -2.39 -6.55
C VAL A 53 -6.57 -2.56 -5.18
N GLN A 54 -6.04 -3.74 -4.86
CA GLN A 54 -5.32 -3.99 -3.62
C GLN A 54 -4.10 -3.08 -3.45
N VAL A 55 -3.31 -2.89 -4.51
CA VAL A 55 -2.17 -1.96 -4.54
C VAL A 55 -2.65 -0.53 -4.26
N LEU A 56 -3.65 -0.05 -4.99
CA LEU A 56 -4.19 1.31 -4.82
C LEU A 56 -4.69 1.57 -3.40
N ILE A 57 -5.40 0.60 -2.80
CA ILE A 57 -5.90 0.71 -1.42
C ILE A 57 -4.72 0.76 -0.44
N CYS A 58 -3.72 -0.10 -0.58
CA CYS A 58 -2.56 -0.13 0.33
C CYS A 58 -1.80 1.20 0.30
N PHE A 59 -1.43 1.68 -0.88
CA PHE A 59 -0.71 2.95 -1.02
C PHE A 59 -1.58 4.17 -0.66
N GLY A 60 -2.88 4.11 -0.94
CA GLY A 60 -3.84 5.14 -0.53
C GLY A 60 -3.94 5.28 0.99
N LEU A 61 -4.03 4.16 1.70
CA LEU A 61 -4.05 4.14 3.18
C LEU A 61 -2.74 4.63 3.77
N VAL A 62 -1.59 4.24 3.21
CA VAL A 62 -0.27 4.74 3.62
C VAL A 62 -0.23 6.27 3.51
N LYS A 63 -0.67 6.82 2.38
CA LYS A 63 -0.72 8.27 2.17
C LYS A 63 -1.61 8.97 3.21
N ILE A 64 -2.79 8.43 3.49
CA ILE A 64 -3.72 8.99 4.48
C ILE A 64 -3.09 8.97 5.87
N ILE A 65 -2.50 7.84 6.28
CA ILE A 65 -1.88 7.69 7.60
C ILE A 65 -0.72 8.66 7.74
N PHE A 66 0.14 8.73 6.73
CA PHE A 66 1.31 9.62 6.73
C PHE A 66 0.90 11.10 6.80
N GLN A 67 -0.04 11.53 5.95
CA GLN A 67 -0.48 12.94 5.93
C GLN A 67 -1.22 13.34 7.22
N LYS A 68 -2.18 12.53 7.68
CA LYS A 68 -3.05 12.92 8.80
C LYS A 68 -2.41 12.73 10.17
N PHE A 69 -1.58 11.71 10.36
CA PHE A 69 -1.10 11.32 11.69
C PHE A 69 0.39 11.56 11.91
N ILE A 70 1.22 11.44 10.86
CA ILE A 70 2.67 11.63 10.96
C ILE A 70 3.03 13.09 10.65
N MET A 71 2.68 13.58 9.45
CA MET A 71 3.07 14.91 8.94
C MET A 71 2.35 16.06 9.65
N LYS A 72 1.03 15.96 9.88
CA LYS A 72 0.26 16.98 10.61
C LYS A 72 0.76 17.21 12.04
N LYS A 73 1.33 16.19 12.68
CA LYS A 73 1.86 16.28 14.04
C LYS A 73 3.26 16.90 14.08
N SER A 74 4.11 16.57 13.10
CA SER A 74 5.43 17.20 12.92
C SER A 74 5.31 18.72 12.69
N LEU A 75 4.37 19.17 11.86
CA LEU A 75 4.14 20.61 11.61
C LEU A 75 3.66 21.39 12.85
N LYS A 76 2.91 20.75 13.76
CA LYS A 76 2.51 21.37 15.03
C LYS A 76 3.69 21.45 16.02
N GLU A 77 4.52 20.42 16.08
CA GLU A 77 5.74 20.40 16.92
C GLU A 77 6.76 21.43 16.42
N LEU A 78 6.92 21.60 15.10
CA LEU A 78 7.80 22.61 14.51
C LEU A 78 7.37 24.04 14.86
N LYS A 79 6.06 24.35 14.70
CA LYS A 79 5.51 25.67 15.02
C LYS A 79 5.67 26.05 16.49
N SER A 80 5.62 25.09 17.42
CA SER A 80 5.81 25.39 18.84
C SER A 80 7.26 25.77 19.20
N ILE A 81 8.23 25.34 18.40
CA ILE A 81 9.66 25.63 18.63
C ILE A 81 10.03 27.01 18.06
N GLU A 82 9.42 27.44 16.95
CA GLU A 82 9.63 28.79 16.39
C GLU A 82 9.00 29.92 17.22
N THR A 83 8.09 29.60 18.15
CA THR A 83 7.46 30.59 19.06
C THR A 83 8.21 30.83 20.38
N ILE A 84 9.40 30.25 20.56
CA ILE A 84 10.29 30.46 21.72
C ILE A 84 11.44 31.38 21.29
#